data_AF-A0A6I3CM49-F1
#
_entry.id   AF-A0A6I3CM49-F1
#
_cell.length_a   1.000
_cell.length_b   1.000
_cell.length_c   1.000
_cell.angle_alpha   90.00
_cell.angle_beta   90.00
_cell.angle_gamma   90.00
#
_symmetry.space_group_name_H-M   'P 1'
#
loop_
_entity.id
_entity.type
_entity.pdbx_description
1 polymer ?
#
loop_
_entity_poly.entity_id
_entity_poly.type
_entity_poly.pdbx_seq_one_letter_code
_entity_poly.pdbx_strand_id
1 'polypeptide(L)' 'MASQSSITSAAAMGGLDDNVYDRLLRERIIFLGAVVEDKMANAICAQMLLLAAEDPEKDIYL' A
#
# COMPACT_ATOMS: atom_id res chain seq x y z
N MET A 1 -29.44 -37.42 1.72
CA MET A 1 -28.61 -36.44 0.98
C MET A 1 -28.39 -35.26 1.92
N ALA A 2 -27.62 -35.51 2.97
CA ALA A 2 -27.24 -34.54 3.98
C ALA A 2 -25.83 -34.05 3.65
N SER A 3 -25.60 -32.75 3.77
CA SER A 3 -24.40 -32.13 4.35
C SER A 3 -24.48 -30.62 4.15
N GLN A 4 -24.85 -29.93 5.23
CA GLN A 4 -24.48 -28.54 5.47
C GLN A 4 -22.95 -28.44 5.61
N SER A 5 -22.37 -27.28 5.28
CA SER A 5 -21.31 -26.55 6.02
C SER A 5 -20.66 -25.55 5.06
N SER A 6 -20.88 -24.23 5.21
CA SER A 6 -20.17 -23.35 6.15
C SER A 6 -18.70 -23.20 5.78
N ILE A 7 -18.30 -22.03 5.29
CA ILE A 7 -17.54 -21.05 6.09
C ILE A 7 -17.42 -19.71 5.33
N THR A 8 -17.77 -18.68 6.06
CA THR A 8 -17.54 -17.26 5.85
C THR A 8 -16.04 -16.91 5.78
N SER A 9 -15.76 -15.69 5.32
CA SER A 9 -14.53 -14.89 5.55
C SER A 9 -13.33 -15.09 4.61
N ALA A 10 -13.47 -14.65 3.36
CA ALA A 10 -12.34 -14.20 2.54
C ALA A 10 -11.86 -12.78 2.93
N ALA A 11 -11.82 -12.46 4.22
CA ALA A 11 -11.42 -11.15 4.75
C ALA A 11 -10.07 -11.16 5.48
N ALA A 12 -9.35 -12.28 5.48
CA ALA A 12 -8.13 -12.46 6.27
C ALA A 12 -6.85 -12.67 5.43
N MET A 13 -6.90 -12.48 4.10
CA MET A 13 -5.75 -12.74 3.21
C MET A 13 -5.38 -11.53 2.34
N GLY A 14 -5.55 -10.31 2.87
CA GLY A 14 -5.00 -9.07 2.30
C GLY A 14 -4.27 -8.19 3.32
N GLY A 15 -4.41 -8.51 4.62
CA GLY A 15 -4.00 -7.58 5.68
C GLY A 15 -2.52 -7.60 6.06
N LEU A 16 -1.66 -8.44 5.48
CA LEU A 16 -0.23 -8.49 5.88
C LEU A 16 0.63 -7.61 4.98
N ASP A 17 0.39 -7.67 3.67
CA ASP A 17 1.17 -6.93 2.68
C ASP A 17 0.87 -5.42 2.75
N ASP A 18 -0.40 -5.04 2.94
CA ASP A 18 -0.81 -3.64 3.12
C ASP A 18 -0.08 -2.99 4.31
N ASN A 19 0.11 -3.74 5.41
CA ASN A 19 0.85 -3.26 6.58
C ASN A 19 2.34 -3.02 6.30
N VAL A 20 2.94 -3.75 5.35
CA VAL A 20 4.36 -3.56 4.98
C VAL A 20 4.52 -2.30 4.13
N TYR A 21 3.66 -2.11 3.12
CA TYR A 21 3.68 -0.91 2.28
C TYR A 21 3.41 0.36 3.08
N ASP A 22 2.44 0.32 4.01
CA ASP A 22 2.17 1.44 4.91
C ASP A 22 3.36 1.75 5.82
N ARG A 23 4.09 0.72 6.26
CA ARG A 23 5.28 0.89 7.09
C ARG A 23 6.44 1.48 6.30
N LEU A 24 6.66 1.05 5.06
CA LEU A 24 7.65 1.64 4.15
C LEU A 24 7.33 3.10 3.86
N LEU A 25 6.06 3.43 3.61
CA LEU A 25 5.66 4.80 3.34
C LEU A 25 5.90 5.72 4.55
N ARG A 26 5.67 5.24 5.78
CA ARG A 26 6.03 5.99 7.01
C ARG A 26 7.53 6.23 7.16
N GLU A 27 8.35 5.29 6.70
CA GLU A 27 9.80 5.44 6.60
C GLU A 27 10.22 6.29 5.37
N ARG A 28 9.26 6.87 4.65
CA ARG A 28 9.45 7.70 3.44
C ARG A 28 10.04 6.92 2.26
N ILE A 29 9.72 5.62 2.18
CA ILE A 29 10.16 4.72 1.12
C ILE A 29 8.98 4.43 0.18
N ILE A 30 9.13 4.73 -1.11
CA ILE A 30 8.13 4.44 -2.15
C ILE A 30 8.59 3.25 -2.97
N PHE A 31 7.81 2.16 -2.96
CA PHE A 31 8.18 0.94 -3.69
C PHE A 31 7.48 0.81 -5.05
N LEU A 32 8.28 0.60 -6.10
CA LEU A 32 7.82 0.38 -7.48
C LEU A 32 8.01 -1.08 -7.89
N GLY A 33 7.00 -1.92 -7.65
CA GLY A 33 7.06 -3.36 -7.93
C GLY A 33 6.42 -3.82 -9.24
N ALA A 34 5.72 -2.93 -9.95
CA ALA A 34 4.90 -3.28 -11.12
C ALA A 34 5.01 -2.23 -12.23
N VAL A 35 4.36 -2.50 -13.36
CA VAL A 35 4.29 -1.57 -14.50
C VAL A 35 3.62 -0.27 -14.06
N VAL A 36 4.25 0.85 -14.38
CA VAL A 36 3.72 2.18 -14.08
C VAL A 36 2.59 2.53 -15.05
N GLU A 37 1.37 2.50 -14.54
CA GLU A 37 0.17 2.98 -15.21
C GLU A 37 -0.26 4.35 -14.65
N ASP A 38 -1.10 5.08 -15.39
CA ASP A 38 -1.55 6.43 -15.01
C ASP A 38 -2.10 6.51 -13.58
N LYS A 39 -2.85 5.49 -13.14
CA LYS A 39 -3.40 5.44 -11.78
C LYS A 39 -2.31 5.30 -10.71
N MET A 40 -1.30 4.46 -10.98
CA MET A 40 -0.18 4.27 -10.05
C MET A 40 0.71 5.52 -10.00
N ALA A 41 0.98 6.14 -11.15
CA ALA A 41 1.70 7.41 -11.22
C ALA A 41 1.02 8.49 -10.38
N ASN A 42 -0.30 8.66 -10.51
CA ASN A 42 -1.07 9.60 -9.70
C ASN A 42 -1.00 9.28 -8.20
N ALA A 43 -1.06 8.00 -7.82
CA ALA A 43 -0.94 7.58 -6.43
C ALA A 43 0.45 7.90 -5.85
N ILE A 44 1.52 7.69 -6.62
CA ILE A 44 2.89 8.03 -6.22
C ILE A 44 3.06 9.53 -6.06
N CYS A 45 2.54 10.33 -7.00
CA CYS A 45 2.57 11.79 -6.88
C CYS A 45 1.85 12.25 -5.60
N ALA A 46 0.69 11.67 -5.28
CA ALA A 46 -0.03 11.98 -4.05
C ALA A 46 0.78 11.60 -2.80
N GLN A 47 1.42 10.42 -2.78
CA GLN A 47 2.27 9.98 -1.68
C GLN A 47 3.50 10.89 -1.49
N MET A 48 4.15 11.32 -2.57
CA MET A 48 5.26 12.26 -2.51
C MET A 48 4.84 13.63 -1.96
N LEU A 49 3.68 14.15 -2.40
CA LEU A 49 3.14 15.40 -1.89
C LEU A 49 2.78 15.31 -0.40
N LEU A 50 2.25 14.17 0.04
CA LEU A 50 1.96 13.92 1.44
C LEU A 50 3.25 13.94 2.28
N LEU A 51 4.27 13.20 1.87
CA LEU A 51 5.56 13.17 2.58
C LEU A 51 6.22 14.55 2.62
N ALA A 52 6.20 15.29 1.51
CA ALA A 52 6.74 16.65 1.45
C ALA A 52 5.96 17.64 2.33
N ALA A 53 4.65 17.46 2.49
CA ALA A 53 3.83 18.27 3.39
C ALA A 53 4.10 17.96 4.87
N GLU A 54 4.45 16.71 5.20
CA GLU A 54 4.80 16.32 6.57
C GLU A 54 6.20 16.80 6.98
N ASP A 55 7.20 16.67 6.11
CA ASP A 55 8.57 17.11 6.38
C ASP A 55 9.33 17.43 5.08
N PRO A 56 9.38 18.70 4.65
CA PRO A 56 9.97 19.07 3.37
C PRO A 56 11.49 18.95 3.33
N GLU A 57 12.17 18.81 4.48
CA GLU A 57 13.63 18.72 4.56
C GLU A 57 14.15 17.28 4.52
N LYS A 58 13.28 16.28 4.74
CA LYS A 58 13.66 14.87 4.69
C LYS A 58 13.55 14.29 3.29
N ASP A 59 14.61 13.59 2.90
CA ASP A 59 14.68 12.86 1.64
C ASP A 59 13.61 11.76 1.54
N ILE A 60 13.17 11.52 0.30
CA ILE A 60 12.29 10.41 -0.08
C ILE A 60 13.16 9.35 -0.76
N TYR A 61 13.05 8.11 -0.29
CA TYR A 61 13.77 6.97 -0.84
C TYR A 61 12.88 6.20 -1.82
N LEU A 62 13.49 5.73 -2.92
CA LEU A 62 12.84 4.91 -3.96
C LEU A 62 13.48 3.53 -4.04
#